data_AF-A0A937KH27-F1
#
_entry.id   AF-A0A937KH27-F1
#
_cell.length_a   1.000
_cell.length_b   1.000
_cell.length_c   1.000
_cell.angle_alpha   90.00
_cell.angle_beta   90.00
_cell.angle_gamma   90.00
#
_symmetry.space_group_name_H-M   'P 1'
#
loop_
_entity.id
_entity.type
_entity.pdbx_description
1 polymer ?
#
loop_
_entity_poly.entity_id
_entity_poly.type
_entity_poly.pdbx_seq_one_letter_code
_entity_poly.pdbx_strand_id
1 'polypeptide(L)' 'MQNERKEIKLKRALILGNFYNKSVRIVKVINEGYETIVDTVIGLKQDLVLTKGGLSIPKASIKTIYQL' A
#
# COMPACT_ATOMS: atom_id res chain seq x y z
N MET A 1 18.61 -3.52 -15.80
CA MET A 1 18.51 -2.34 -14.92
C MET A 1 17.66 -2.74 -13.72
N GLN A 2 18.27 -2.90 -12.55
CA GLN A 2 17.57 -3.20 -11.31
C GLN A 2 16.80 -1.93 -10.92
N ASN A 3 15.48 -1.90 -11.12
CA ASN A 3 14.66 -0.85 -10.53
C ASN A 3 14.77 -1.00 -9.02
N GLU A 4 15.58 -0.15 -8.38
CA GLU A 4 15.63 0.03 -6.93
C GLU A 4 14.26 0.52 -6.48
N ARG A 5 13.34 -0.42 -6.23
CA ARG A 5 12.01 -0.13 -5.70
C ARG A 5 12.21 0.48 -4.33
N LYS A 6 12.02 1.80 -4.24
CA LYS A 6 12.13 2.54 -2.98
C LYS A 6 11.09 1.99 -2.00
N GLU A 7 11.58 1.32 -0.96
CA GLU A 7 10.74 0.93 0.17
C GLU A 7 10.29 2.19 0.91
N ILE A 8 8.98 2.36 1.06
CA ILE A 8 8.43 3.46 1.83
C ILE A 8 7.64 2.85 2.99
N LYS A 9 8.12 3.07 4.22
CA LYS A 9 7.39 2.66 5.42
C LYS A 9 5.98 3.28 5.39
N LEU A 10 4.94 2.46 5.60
CA LEU A 10 3.53 2.84 5.48
C LEU A 10 3.20 4.17 6.18
N LYS A 11 3.67 4.41 7.41
CA LYS A 11 3.43 5.70 8.10
C LYS A 11 3.99 6.90 7.33
N ARG A 12 5.23 6.79 6.82
CA ARG A 12 5.86 7.85 6.01
C ARG A 12 5.23 7.96 4.64
N ALA A 13 4.78 6.84 4.07
CA ALA A 13 3.94 6.86 2.90
C ALA A 13 2.73 7.75 3.25
N LEU A 14 1.80 7.28 4.08
CA LEU A 14 0.54 7.97 4.43
C LEU A 14 0.69 9.49 4.66
N ILE A 15 1.75 9.92 5.36
CA ILE A 15 2.04 11.34 5.65
C ILE A 15 2.40 12.14 4.38
N LEU A 16 3.21 11.58 3.48
CA LEU A 16 3.71 12.29 2.31
C LEU A 16 2.71 12.34 1.15
N GLY A 17 1.57 11.65 1.24
CA GLY A 17 0.56 11.59 0.17
C GLY A 17 1.08 11.03 -1.17
N ASN A 18 2.30 10.50 -1.19
CA ASN A 18 3.08 10.32 -2.41
C ASN A 18 2.68 9.09 -3.25
N PHE A 19 1.61 8.39 -2.88
CA PHE A 19 1.07 7.18 -3.53
C PHE A 19 -0.39 7.37 -3.97
N TYR A 20 -1.01 8.51 -3.69
CA TYR A 20 -2.31 8.84 -4.29
C TYR A 20 -2.19 8.84 -5.80
N ASN A 21 -3.12 8.17 -6.48
CA ASN A 21 -3.17 8.01 -7.93
C ASN A 21 -1.92 7.36 -8.56
N LYS A 22 -1.09 6.67 -7.77
CA LYS A 22 0.03 5.87 -8.26
C LYS A 22 -0.21 4.38 -8.04
N SER A 23 0.28 3.57 -8.97
CA SER A 23 0.32 2.13 -8.80
C SER A 23 1.31 1.79 -7.68
N VAL A 24 0.84 1.01 -6.71
CA VAL A 24 1.63 0.56 -5.58
C VAL A 24 1.51 -0.94 -5.42
N ARG A 25 2.52 -1.52 -4.80
CA ARG A 25 2.50 -2.89 -4.30
C ARG A 25 2.31 -2.86 -2.79
N ILE A 26 1.19 -3.37 -2.33
CA ILE A 26 0.81 -3.46 -0.92
C ILE A 26 1.09 -4.89 -0.45
N VAL A 27 1.90 -5.03 0.60
CA VAL A 27 2.13 -6.33 1.25
C VAL A 27 1.31 -6.37 2.53
N LYS A 28 0.37 -7.29 2.58
CA LYS A 28 -0.58 -7.49 3.69
C LYS A 28 -0.22 -8.76 4.47
N VAL A 29 -0.38 -8.72 5.79
CA VAL A 29 -0.31 -9.88 6.68
C VAL A 29 -1.63 -10.61 6.66
N ILE A 30 -1.59 -11.92 6.45
CA ILE A 30 -2.72 -12.84 6.58
C ILE A 30 -2.38 -13.90 7.63
N ASN A 31 -3.35 -14.73 8.01
CA ASN A 31 -3.18 -15.74 9.06
C ASN A 31 -1.94 -16.63 8.84
N GLU A 32 -1.64 -16.98 7.58
CA GLU A 32 -0.50 -17.80 7.21
C GLU A 32 0.42 -17.07 6.22
N GLY A 33 0.99 -15.95 6.64
CA GLY A 33 2.07 -15.29 5.91
C GLY A 33 1.67 -13.95 5.30
N TYR A 34 1.96 -13.79 4.01
CA TYR A 34 1.83 -12.50 3.33
C TYR A 34 1.10 -12.60 2.00
N GLU A 35 0.20 -11.65 1.76
CA GLU A 35 -0.47 -11.43 0.49
C GLU A 35 0.11 -10.18 -0.17
N THR A 36 0.30 -10.20 -1.48
CA THR A 36 0.75 -9.03 -2.25
C THR A 36 -0.35 -8.58 -3.20
N ILE A 37 -0.75 -7.31 -3.07
CA ILE A 37 -1.76 -6.66 -3.90
C ILE A 37 -1.06 -5.57 -4.71
N VAL A 38 -1.33 -5.50 -6.00
CA VAL A 38 -0.88 -4.39 -6.87
C VAL A 38 -2.09 -3.61 -7.30
N ASP A 39 -2.22 -2.37 -6.84
CA ASP A 39 -3.35 -1.51 -7.15
C ASP A 39 -2.96 -0.03 -6.96
N THR A 40 -3.86 0.89 -7.33
CA THR A 40 -3.71 2.33 -7.15
C THR A 40 -4.43 2.79 -5.89
N VAL A 41 -3.74 3.50 -5.00
CA VAL A 41 -4.39 4.10 -3.82
C VAL A 41 -5.14 5.37 -4.24
N ILE A 42 -6.43 5.44 -3.93
CA ILE A 42 -7.30 6.58 -4.27
C ILE A 42 -7.82 7.31 -3.04
N GLY A 43 -7.71 6.71 -1.86
CA GLY A 43 -8.31 7.25 -0.64
C GLY A 43 -7.64 6.69 0.61
N LEU A 44 -7.58 7.51 1.66
CA LEU A 44 -7.24 7.06 3.00
C LEU A 44 -8.39 7.45 3.94
N LYS A 45 -8.90 6.48 4.71
CA LYS A 45 -9.76 6.75 5.89
C LYS A 45 -8.94 6.57 7.15
N GLN A 46 -9.53 6.75 8.33
CA GLN A 46 -8.82 6.59 9.62
C GLN A 46 -8.05 5.27 9.69
N ASP A 47 -8.70 4.14 9.39
CA ASP A 47 -8.10 2.80 9.53
C ASP A 47 -7.99 2.01 8.22
N LEU A 48 -8.37 2.60 7.08
CA LEU A 48 -8.43 1.93 5.79
C LEU A 48 -7.61 2.65 4.72
N VAL A 49 -7.08 1.86 3.79
CA VAL A 49 -6.58 2.29 2.48
C VAL A 49 -7.61 1.86 1.43
N LEU A 50 -8.06 2.81 0.62
CA LEU A 50 -8.99 2.56 -0.49
C LEU A 50 -8.22 2.49 -1.80
N THR A 51 -8.48 1.46 -2.58
CA THR A 51 -7.83 1.26 -3.88
C THR A 51 -8.82 1.45 -5.04
N LYS A 52 -8.27 1.74 -6.23
CA LYS A 52 -9.08 1.93 -7.45
C LYS A 52 -9.79 0.65 -7.88
N GLY A 53 -9.21 -0.52 -7.61
CA GLY A 53 -9.86 -1.82 -7.82
C GLY A 53 -11.03 -2.12 -6.87
N GLY A 54 -11.40 -1.18 -5.99
CA GLY A 54 -12.54 -1.32 -5.07
C GLY A 54 -12.20 -2.00 -3.75
N LEU A 55 -10.91 -2.24 -3.46
CA LEU A 55 -10.50 -2.85 -2.20
C LEU A 55 -10.47 -1.81 -1.07
N SER A 56 -10.90 -2.24 0.11
CA SER A 56 -10.74 -1.52 1.37
C SER A 56 -9.82 -2.34 2.27
N ILE A 57 -8.57 -1.89 2.41
CA ILE A 57 -7.51 -2.64 3.09
C ILE A 57 -7.27 -2.03 4.48
N PRO A 58 -7.43 -2.78 5.57
CA PRO A 58 -7.08 -2.32 6.91
C PRO A 58 -5.62 -1.94 7.02
N LYS A 59 -5.31 -0.72 7.47
CA LYS A 59 -3.94 -0.23 7.67
C LYS A 59 -3.15 -1.14 8.61
N ALA A 60 -3.79 -1.66 9.65
CA ALA A 60 -3.19 -2.61 10.59
C ALA A 60 -2.74 -3.92 9.95
N SER A 61 -3.36 -4.32 8.84
CA SER A 61 -2.98 -5.52 8.09
C SER A 61 -1.82 -5.27 7.12
N ILE A 62 -1.47 -4.02 6.83
CA ILE A 62 -0.44 -3.69 5.84
C ILE A 62 0.93 -3.70 6.52
N LYS A 63 1.79 -4.62 6.10
CA LYS A 63 3.19 -4.69 6.54
C LYS A 63 4.01 -3.57 5.91
N THR A 64 3.88 -3.39 4.58
CA THR A 64 4.63 -2.38 3.83
C THR A 64 3.97 -2.05 2.50
N ILE A 65 4.34 -0.91 1.91
CA ILE A 65 3.89 -0.48 0.58
C ILE A 65 5.11 -0.02 -0.23
N TYR A 66 5.21 -0.50 -1.46
CA TYR A 66 6.22 -0.07 -2.42
C TYR A 66 5.54 0.73 -3.53
N GLN A 67 6.11 1.88 -3.88
CA GLN A 67 5.74 2.55 -5.13
C GLN A 67 6.34 1.78 -6.31
N LEU A 68 5.55 1.56 -7.36
CA LEU A 68 6.02 0.95 -8.60
C LEU A 68 6.52 1.99 -9.59
#